data_AF-A0A1J9QHB4-F1
#
_entry.id   AF-A0A1J9QHB4-F1
#
_cell.length_a   1.000
_cell.length_b   1.000
_cell.length_c   1.000
_cell.angle_alpha   90.00
_cell.angle_beta   90.00
_cell.angle_gamma   90.00
#
_symmetry.space_group_name_H-M   'P 1'
#
loop_
_entity.id
_entity.type
_entity.pdbx_description
1 polymer ?
#
loop_
_entity_poly.entity_id
_entity_poly.type
_entity_poly.pdbx_seq_one_letter_code
_entity_poly.pdbx_strand_id
1 'polypeptide(L)'
;MNRAAAYYYMEEYDQEAEDATSAAQLDPQNIIKAWVRLADSEMRLDKAKKAYDSYCMAIELSGNEATATMEGLDNAETKIKADMQRVQAEPVLSRRHALQKVFLDEDWNMSGKLVTFTSSALEQQTPGILSFASQMKWPYVNEVEDYIPKAAENFCKSGSSPLLLFDWFYGCVLPGKWTALTIMSCLVWSSSSVPLAEPSPYYECGLSLPSQTYWRIRTVLGVKSLCGWIEPCSPVEFTEPSSHATKHFSSKPHYYVHLQADDVALVKDLSSIPHFDPEAAHQLFLEAYLQSGESLESMDFLENMVDPKKWVTPQPFARATTVTCSINAIQLKALPSDSQSEVLNEAQLESHTQYRASIVIDVKNGSRQKEVKYDLNYNSIFVTLPPCHFGKRESHELHKRELPKEKEMDIWALIGGPSRRSLILDFRTGSSLGDRSNSNDDVTIINVGSSREAEVLARAWCSERGLHAVIRRSG
;
A
#
# COMPACT_ATOMS: atom_id res chain seq x y z
N MET A 1 -17.78 14.05 -49.59
CA MET A 1 -18.97 14.78 -50.05
C MET A 1 -19.50 14.36 -51.41
N ASN A 2 -18.76 14.49 -52.53
CA ASN A 2 -19.31 14.11 -53.85
C ASN A 2 -19.64 12.62 -53.98
N ARG A 3 -18.86 11.75 -53.33
CA ARG A 3 -19.12 10.31 -53.28
C ARG A 3 -20.37 9.96 -52.45
N ALA A 4 -20.53 10.54 -51.27
CA ALA A 4 -21.78 10.49 -50.48
C ALA A 4 -23.01 10.91 -51.29
N ALA A 5 -22.93 12.03 -52.01
CA ALA A 5 -24.04 12.49 -52.86
C ALA A 5 -24.36 11.52 -54.00
N ALA A 6 -23.37 10.81 -54.55
CA ALA A 6 -23.62 9.77 -55.55
C ALA A 6 -24.36 8.57 -54.96
N TYR A 7 -23.96 8.12 -53.74
CA TYR A 7 -24.65 7.04 -53.03
C TYR A 7 -26.10 7.39 -52.69
N TYR A 8 -26.41 8.65 -52.35
CA TYR A 8 -27.78 9.12 -52.16
C TYR A 8 -28.67 8.87 -53.39
N TYR A 9 -28.17 9.20 -54.58
CA TYR A 9 -28.91 9.00 -55.83
C TYR A 9 -29.01 7.52 -56.25
N MET A 10 -28.15 6.67 -55.69
CA MET A 10 -28.19 5.22 -55.86
C MET A 10 -29.02 4.52 -54.78
N GLU A 11 -29.61 5.27 -53.83
CA GLU A 11 -30.35 4.76 -52.67
C GLU A 11 -29.50 3.84 -51.76
N GLU A 12 -28.17 4.00 -51.80
CA GLU A 12 -27.19 3.29 -50.96
C GLU A 12 -26.90 4.08 -49.69
N TYR A 13 -27.89 4.18 -48.79
CA TYR A 13 -27.84 5.10 -47.64
C TYR A 13 -26.82 4.72 -46.57
N ASP A 14 -26.47 3.44 -46.41
CA ASP A 14 -25.43 3.03 -45.45
C ASP A 14 -24.04 3.55 -45.88
N GLN A 15 -23.70 3.41 -47.16
CA GLN A 15 -22.45 3.92 -47.75
C GLN A 15 -22.42 5.46 -47.78
N GLU A 16 -23.57 6.09 -48.00
CA GLU A 16 -23.71 7.54 -47.87
C GLU A 16 -23.39 8.00 -46.44
N ALA A 17 -23.95 7.34 -45.42
CA ALA A 17 -23.75 7.68 -44.02
C ALA A 17 -22.26 7.55 -43.62
N GLU A 18 -21.56 6.51 -44.06
CA GLU A 18 -20.12 6.33 -43.81
C GLU A 18 -19.27 7.44 -44.44
N ASP A 19 -19.55 7.77 -45.70
CA ASP A 19 -18.84 8.84 -46.42
C ASP A 19 -19.16 10.24 -45.86
N ALA A 20 -20.40 10.47 -45.42
CA ALA A 20 -20.83 11.70 -44.79
C ALA A 20 -20.18 11.87 -43.40
N THR A 21 -20.12 10.80 -42.60
CA THR A 21 -19.42 10.77 -41.31
C THR A 21 -17.94 11.11 -41.47
N SER A 22 -17.27 10.47 -42.44
CA SER A 22 -15.86 10.76 -42.74
C SER A 22 -15.66 12.20 -43.19
N ALA A 23 -16.57 12.74 -43.99
CA ALA A 23 -16.51 14.14 -44.43
C ALA A 23 -16.72 15.14 -43.28
N ALA A 24 -17.62 14.85 -42.35
CA ALA A 24 -17.87 15.68 -41.18
C ALA A 24 -16.64 15.78 -40.25
N GLN A 25 -15.81 14.73 -40.21
CA GLN A 25 -14.58 14.70 -39.41
C GLN A 25 -13.37 15.36 -40.10
N LEU A 26 -13.33 15.37 -41.44
CA LEU A 26 -12.12 15.72 -42.21
C LEU A 26 -12.21 17.03 -42.99
N ASP A 27 -13.40 17.55 -43.29
CA ASP A 27 -13.59 18.75 -44.13
C ASP A 27 -14.20 19.94 -43.34
N PRO A 28 -13.37 20.87 -42.86
CA PRO A 28 -13.84 22.06 -42.15
C PRO A 28 -14.70 23.00 -43.00
N GLN A 29 -14.60 22.96 -44.34
CA GLN A 29 -15.30 23.89 -45.23
C GLN A 29 -16.74 23.48 -45.52
N ASN A 30 -17.04 22.18 -45.46
CA ASN A 30 -18.39 21.64 -45.75
C ASN A 30 -19.00 20.90 -44.56
N ILE A 31 -18.51 21.13 -43.35
CA ILE A 31 -18.91 20.41 -42.14
C ILE A 31 -20.44 20.44 -41.92
N ILE A 32 -21.10 21.58 -42.14
CA ILE A 32 -22.56 21.71 -42.02
C ILE A 32 -23.28 20.81 -43.04
N LYS A 33 -22.87 20.86 -44.31
CA LYS A 33 -23.48 20.04 -45.38
C LYS A 33 -23.24 18.55 -45.16
N ALA A 34 -22.12 18.18 -44.54
CA ALA A 34 -21.82 16.80 -44.19
C ALA A 34 -22.76 16.29 -43.10
N TRP A 35 -22.99 17.08 -42.04
CA TRP A 35 -23.94 16.74 -40.96
C TRP A 35 -25.38 16.63 -41.45
N VAL A 36 -25.84 17.56 -42.30
CA VAL A 36 -27.20 17.49 -42.88
C VAL A 36 -27.37 16.24 -43.72
N ARG A 37 -26.39 15.92 -44.56
CA ARG A 37 -26.46 14.73 -45.42
C ARG A 37 -26.38 13.44 -44.61
N LEU A 38 -25.58 13.41 -43.54
CA LEU A 38 -25.57 12.31 -42.59
C LEU A 38 -26.97 12.14 -41.96
N ALA A 39 -27.58 13.22 -41.48
CA ALA A 39 -28.92 13.18 -40.90
C ALA A 39 -29.98 12.68 -41.89
N ASP A 40 -29.95 13.15 -43.15
CA ASP A 40 -30.85 12.67 -44.21
C ASP A 40 -30.68 11.17 -44.46
N SER A 41 -29.43 10.69 -44.54
CA SER A 41 -29.14 9.26 -44.72
C SER A 41 -29.61 8.42 -43.53
N GLU A 42 -29.47 8.92 -42.30
CA GLU A 42 -29.93 8.26 -41.08
C GLU A 42 -31.46 8.18 -41.02
N MET A 43 -32.17 9.22 -41.46
CA MET A 43 -33.63 9.19 -41.62
C MET A 43 -34.08 8.13 -42.62
N ARG A 44 -33.35 7.97 -43.74
CA ARG A 44 -33.65 6.95 -44.76
C ARG A 44 -33.38 5.53 -44.26
N LEU A 45 -32.46 5.37 -43.31
CA LEU A 45 -32.13 4.11 -42.66
C LEU A 45 -33.03 3.79 -41.45
N ASP A 46 -34.10 4.55 -41.23
CA ASP A 46 -35.03 4.42 -40.09
C ASP A 46 -34.35 4.62 -38.72
N LYS A 47 -33.25 5.39 -38.66
CA LYS A 47 -32.47 5.70 -37.45
C LYS A 47 -32.79 7.12 -36.96
N ALA A 48 -34.05 7.35 -36.59
CA ALA A 48 -34.59 8.69 -36.37
C ALA A 48 -33.91 9.46 -35.22
N LYS A 49 -33.47 8.76 -34.16
CA LYS A 49 -32.75 9.42 -33.05
C LYS A 49 -31.38 9.94 -33.48
N LYS A 50 -30.67 9.18 -34.32
CA LYS A 50 -29.37 9.61 -34.83
C LYS A 50 -29.51 10.81 -35.76
N ALA A 51 -30.50 10.77 -36.65
CA ALA A 51 -30.79 11.89 -37.52
C ALA A 51 -31.10 13.17 -36.74
N TYR A 52 -31.86 13.06 -35.64
CA TYR A 52 -32.13 14.17 -34.74
C TYR A 52 -30.83 14.79 -34.19
N ASP A 53 -29.93 13.98 -33.62
CA ASP A 53 -28.63 14.45 -33.10
C ASP A 53 -27.77 15.10 -34.20
N SER A 54 -27.73 14.48 -35.39
CA SER A 54 -27.00 14.99 -36.56
C SER A 54 -27.56 16.34 -37.06
N TYR A 55 -28.89 16.53 -37.07
CA TYR A 55 -29.51 17.82 -37.40
C TYR A 55 -29.23 18.87 -36.31
N CYS A 56 -29.26 18.51 -35.03
CA CYS A 56 -28.88 19.41 -33.94
C CYS A 56 -27.45 19.93 -34.11
N MET A 57 -26.48 19.04 -34.38
CA MET A 57 -25.10 19.43 -34.67
C MET A 57 -25.00 20.36 -35.88
N ALA A 58 -25.76 20.11 -36.95
CA ALA A 58 -25.81 20.99 -38.12
C ALA A 58 -26.38 22.38 -37.78
N ILE A 59 -27.43 22.46 -36.95
CA ILE A 59 -28.04 23.71 -36.51
C ILE A 59 -27.08 24.51 -35.63
N GLU A 60 -26.44 23.87 -34.66
CA GLU A 60 -25.43 24.51 -33.79
C GLU A 60 -24.29 25.15 -34.60
N LEU A 61 -23.87 24.49 -35.69
CA LEU A 61 -22.82 24.98 -36.58
C LEU A 61 -23.29 26.04 -37.59
N SER A 62 -24.59 26.08 -37.94
CA SER A 62 -25.14 26.93 -39.01
C SER A 62 -25.76 28.25 -38.54
N GLY A 63 -26.07 28.40 -37.25
CA GLY A 63 -26.65 29.63 -36.72
C GLY A 63 -28.02 29.96 -37.36
N ASN A 64 -28.21 31.20 -37.83
CA ASN A 64 -29.50 31.71 -38.29
C ASN A 64 -29.92 31.31 -39.74
N GLU A 65 -29.13 30.52 -40.48
CA GLU A 65 -29.44 30.12 -41.88
C GLU A 65 -30.15 28.74 -42.01
N ALA A 66 -30.74 28.25 -40.93
CA ALA A 66 -31.07 26.84 -40.71
C ALA A 66 -32.50 26.39 -41.12
N THR A 67 -33.13 26.95 -42.16
CA THR A 67 -34.55 26.62 -42.45
C THR A 67 -34.77 25.17 -42.89
N ALA A 68 -33.94 24.64 -43.80
CA ALA A 68 -34.04 23.26 -44.27
C ALA A 68 -33.61 22.23 -43.20
N THR A 69 -32.70 22.62 -42.30
CA THR A 69 -32.25 21.76 -41.19
C THR A 69 -33.27 21.70 -40.06
N MET A 70 -34.03 22.78 -39.84
CA MET A 70 -35.18 22.80 -38.92
C MET A 70 -36.31 21.88 -39.40
N GLU A 71 -36.62 21.87 -40.71
CA GLU A 71 -37.63 20.94 -41.26
C GLU A 71 -37.21 19.47 -41.11
N GLY A 72 -35.92 19.17 -41.34
CA GLY A 72 -35.35 17.84 -41.09
C GLY A 72 -35.46 17.42 -39.62
N LEU A 73 -35.16 18.33 -38.70
CA LEU A 73 -35.27 18.10 -37.26
C LEU A 73 -36.72 17.81 -36.82
N ASP A 74 -37.69 18.58 -37.31
CA ASP A 74 -39.12 18.37 -37.02
C ASP A 74 -39.58 17.00 -37.55
N ASN A 75 -39.10 16.59 -38.74
CA ASN A 75 -39.38 15.27 -39.30
C ASN A 75 -38.78 14.14 -38.45
N ALA A 76 -37.57 14.32 -37.92
CA ALA A 76 -36.96 13.36 -37.01
C ALA A 76 -37.74 13.27 -35.68
N GLU A 77 -38.13 14.41 -35.09
CA GLU A 77 -38.88 14.44 -33.83
C GLU A 77 -40.27 13.79 -33.96
N THR A 78 -40.98 14.08 -35.05
CA THR A 78 -42.28 13.47 -35.33
C THR A 78 -42.17 11.96 -35.52
N LYS A 79 -41.12 11.49 -36.18
CA LYS A 79 -40.82 10.07 -36.33
C LYS A 79 -40.50 9.40 -34.99
N ILE A 80 -39.65 9.99 -34.15
CA ILE A 80 -39.35 9.50 -32.79
C ILE A 80 -40.63 9.36 -31.95
N LYS A 81 -41.50 10.39 -31.98
CA LYS A 81 -42.80 10.37 -31.29
C LYS A 81 -43.71 9.27 -31.84
N ALA A 82 -43.77 9.09 -33.16
CA ALA A 82 -44.56 8.05 -33.80
C ALA A 82 -44.06 6.64 -33.46
N ASP A 83 -42.76 6.42 -33.41
CA ASP A 83 -42.18 5.12 -33.05
C ASP A 83 -42.40 4.80 -31.57
N MET A 84 -42.28 5.78 -30.67
CA MET A 84 -42.66 5.63 -29.26
C MET A 84 -44.15 5.30 -29.08
N GLN A 85 -45.04 5.97 -29.83
CA GLN A 85 -46.47 5.65 -29.82
C GLN A 85 -46.75 4.25 -30.39
N ARG A 86 -46.01 3.82 -31.42
CA ARG A 86 -46.11 2.45 -31.98
C ARG A 86 -45.75 1.40 -30.95
N VAL A 87 -44.68 1.63 -30.17
CA VAL A 87 -44.29 0.75 -29.05
C VAL A 87 -45.42 0.69 -28.01
N GLN A 88 -45.99 1.82 -27.61
CA GLN A 88 -47.04 1.87 -26.59
C GLN A 88 -48.37 1.24 -27.06
N ALA A 89 -48.73 1.40 -28.32
CA ALA A 89 -49.98 0.92 -28.91
C ALA A 89 -49.96 -0.57 -29.27
N GLU A 90 -48.79 -1.22 -29.35
CA GLU A 90 -48.67 -2.63 -29.74
C GLU A 90 -49.28 -3.56 -28.68
N PRO A 91 -50.36 -4.32 -28.98
CA PRO A 91 -51.05 -5.15 -27.99
C PRO A 91 -50.29 -6.45 -27.65
N VAL A 92 -49.44 -6.95 -28.55
CA VAL A 92 -48.71 -8.21 -28.34
C VAL A 92 -47.38 -7.97 -27.63
N LEU A 93 -47.22 -8.53 -26.42
CA LEU A 93 -46.07 -8.30 -25.55
C LEU A 93 -44.71 -8.61 -26.21
N SER A 94 -44.59 -9.74 -26.92
CA SER A 94 -43.35 -10.11 -27.61
C SER A 94 -42.96 -9.12 -28.71
N ARG A 95 -43.93 -8.60 -29.45
CA ARG A 95 -43.70 -7.59 -30.50
C ARG A 95 -43.39 -6.23 -29.89
N ARG A 96 -44.08 -5.87 -28.81
CA ARG A 96 -43.77 -4.66 -28.03
C ARG A 96 -42.33 -4.67 -27.53
N HIS A 97 -41.85 -5.78 -26.96
CA HIS A 97 -40.47 -5.90 -26.51
C HIS A 97 -39.47 -5.81 -27.68
N ALA A 98 -39.77 -6.40 -28.84
CA ALA A 98 -38.91 -6.28 -30.02
C ALA A 98 -38.82 -4.84 -30.52
N LEU A 99 -39.96 -4.14 -30.61
CA LEU A 99 -40.00 -2.72 -31.00
C LEU A 99 -39.29 -1.82 -29.97
N GLN A 100 -39.50 -2.07 -28.68
CA GLN A 100 -38.84 -1.34 -27.60
C GLN A 100 -37.32 -1.57 -27.63
N LYS A 101 -36.87 -2.80 -27.90
CA LYS A 101 -35.46 -3.11 -28.07
C LYS A 101 -34.84 -2.32 -29.23
N VAL A 102 -35.45 -2.36 -30.41
CA VAL A 102 -34.94 -1.60 -31.57
C VAL A 102 -34.86 -0.10 -31.27
N PHE A 103 -35.90 0.46 -30.64
CA PHE A 103 -35.92 1.86 -30.23
C PHE A 103 -34.81 2.21 -29.23
N LEU A 104 -34.51 1.33 -28.26
CA LEU A 104 -33.45 1.55 -27.27
C LEU A 104 -32.05 1.28 -27.85
N ASP A 105 -31.90 0.33 -28.78
CA ASP A 105 -30.62 -0.03 -29.41
C ASP A 105 -30.03 1.17 -30.20
N GLU A 106 -30.86 2.09 -30.68
CA GLU A 106 -30.41 3.36 -31.27
C GLU A 106 -29.63 4.24 -30.27
N ASP A 107 -29.99 4.22 -28.99
CA ASP A 107 -29.31 5.00 -27.93
C ASP A 107 -27.89 4.46 -27.66
N TRP A 108 -27.67 3.16 -27.91
CA TRP A 108 -26.40 2.45 -27.71
C TRP A 108 -25.41 2.59 -28.87
N ASN A 109 -25.61 3.55 -29.78
CA ASN A 109 -24.62 3.83 -30.82
C ASN A 109 -23.30 4.35 -30.22
N MET A 110 -22.23 3.59 -30.41
CA MET A 110 -20.87 3.91 -29.97
C MET A 110 -20.05 4.65 -31.04
N SER A 111 -20.54 4.77 -32.27
CA SER A 111 -19.82 5.42 -33.36
C SER A 111 -19.52 6.88 -33.04
N GLY A 112 -18.23 7.24 -33.03
CA GLY A 112 -17.76 8.59 -32.70
C GLY A 112 -17.78 8.95 -31.21
N LYS A 113 -18.31 8.07 -30.34
CA LYS A 113 -18.29 8.29 -28.88
C LYS A 113 -17.01 7.70 -28.28
N LEU A 114 -16.36 8.48 -27.42
CA LEU A 114 -15.22 7.98 -26.64
C LEU A 114 -15.74 7.12 -25.49
N VAL A 115 -15.39 5.84 -25.50
CA VAL A 115 -15.69 4.94 -24.38
C VAL A 115 -14.80 5.31 -23.21
N THR A 116 -15.40 5.69 -22.09
CA THR A 116 -14.69 5.90 -20.84
C THR A 116 -15.02 4.79 -19.85
N PHE A 117 -13.99 4.25 -19.21
CA PHE A 117 -14.14 3.27 -18.15
C PHE A 117 -14.02 3.98 -16.81
N THR A 118 -15.06 3.89 -15.98
CA THR A 118 -15.04 4.37 -14.60
C THR A 118 -15.25 3.20 -13.65
N SER A 119 -14.64 3.27 -12.47
CA SER A 119 -14.76 2.25 -11.43
C SER A 119 -14.66 2.93 -10.06
N SER A 120 -15.45 2.45 -9.10
CA SER A 120 -15.32 2.89 -7.71
C SER A 120 -13.94 2.61 -7.14
N ALA A 121 -13.25 1.57 -7.64
CA ALA A 121 -11.87 1.29 -7.25
C ALA A 121 -10.94 2.43 -7.69
N LEU A 122 -11.04 2.90 -8.93
CA LEU A 122 -10.22 4.00 -9.44
C LEU A 122 -10.40 5.29 -8.61
N GLU A 123 -11.64 5.60 -8.25
CA GLU A 123 -11.99 6.77 -7.42
C GLU A 123 -11.38 6.71 -6.02
N GLN A 124 -11.22 5.50 -5.45
CA GLN A 124 -10.59 5.30 -4.14
C GLN A 124 -9.06 5.20 -4.22
N GLN A 125 -8.55 4.56 -5.27
CA GLN A 125 -7.13 4.25 -5.43
C GLN A 125 -6.29 5.48 -5.80
N THR A 126 -6.89 6.43 -6.53
CA THR A 126 -6.29 7.73 -6.87
C THR A 126 -5.89 8.53 -5.62
N PRO A 127 -6.82 8.90 -4.71
CA PRO A 127 -6.45 9.56 -3.45
C PRO A 127 -5.68 8.64 -2.51
N GLY A 128 -5.82 7.31 -2.63
CA GLY A 128 -5.05 6.33 -1.87
C GLY A 128 -3.53 6.47 -2.07
N ILE A 129 -3.07 6.60 -3.32
CA ILE A 129 -1.64 6.84 -3.62
C ILE A 129 -1.18 8.17 -3.03
N LEU A 130 -1.97 9.23 -3.18
CA LEU A 130 -1.62 10.57 -2.67
C LEU A 130 -1.51 10.58 -1.15
N SER A 131 -2.45 9.92 -0.45
CA SER A 131 -2.42 9.76 1.00
C SER A 131 -1.19 8.96 1.44
N PHE A 132 -0.86 7.88 0.72
CA PHE A 132 0.34 7.09 0.98
C PHE A 132 1.61 7.92 0.80
N ALA A 133 1.74 8.67 -0.29
CA ALA A 133 2.89 9.55 -0.56
C ALA A 133 3.07 10.59 0.56
N SER A 134 1.98 11.22 0.99
CA SER A 134 1.97 12.21 2.06
C SER A 134 2.39 11.62 3.40
N GLN A 135 1.79 10.49 3.79
CA GLN A 135 2.10 9.81 5.06
C GLN A 135 3.55 9.28 5.10
N MET A 136 4.06 8.79 3.96
CA MET A 136 5.45 8.36 3.80
C MET A 136 6.43 9.52 3.63
N LYS A 137 5.95 10.78 3.69
CA LYS A 137 6.72 12.00 3.46
C LYS A 137 7.61 11.89 2.23
N TRP A 138 7.02 11.44 1.12
CA TRP A 138 7.71 11.27 -0.14
C TRP A 138 8.36 12.60 -0.57
N PRO A 139 9.61 12.62 -1.03
CA PRO A 139 10.30 13.90 -1.29
C PRO A 139 9.75 14.60 -2.54
N TYR A 140 9.14 13.84 -3.46
CA TYR A 140 8.59 14.32 -4.73
C TYR A 140 7.05 14.30 -4.76
N VAL A 141 6.37 14.53 -3.63
CA VAL A 141 4.88 14.48 -3.53
C VAL A 141 4.21 15.35 -4.60
N ASN A 142 4.74 16.55 -4.85
CA ASN A 142 4.17 17.47 -5.83
C ASN A 142 4.12 16.87 -7.25
N GLU A 143 5.15 16.09 -7.63
CA GLU A 143 5.18 15.42 -8.93
C GLU A 143 4.11 14.33 -9.03
N VAL A 144 3.90 13.60 -7.93
CA VAL A 144 2.88 12.56 -7.83
C VAL A 144 1.48 13.16 -7.89
N GLU A 145 1.25 14.28 -7.19
CA GLU A 145 -0.02 15.04 -7.21
C GLU A 145 -0.36 15.55 -8.63
N ASP A 146 0.63 15.97 -9.40
CA ASP A 146 0.45 16.45 -10.77
C ASP A 146 0.25 15.32 -11.80
N TYR A 147 0.83 14.13 -11.55
CA TYR A 147 0.85 13.02 -12.50
C TYR A 147 -0.34 12.07 -12.34
N ILE A 148 -0.63 11.63 -11.11
CA ILE A 148 -1.61 10.56 -10.84
C ILE A 148 -3.02 10.88 -11.41
N PRO A 149 -3.59 12.09 -11.25
CA PRO A 149 -4.90 12.41 -11.83
C PRO A 149 -4.91 12.31 -13.36
N LYS A 150 -3.84 12.75 -14.03
CA LYS A 150 -3.70 12.65 -15.49
C LYS A 150 -3.56 11.21 -15.95
N ALA A 151 -2.82 10.40 -15.20
CA ALA A 151 -2.70 8.97 -15.46
C ALA A 151 -4.03 8.24 -15.29
N ALA A 152 -4.82 8.58 -14.27
CA ALA A 152 -6.17 8.06 -14.07
C ALA A 152 -7.11 8.45 -15.23
N GLU A 153 -7.08 9.71 -15.68
CA GLU A 153 -7.87 10.16 -16.84
C GLU A 153 -7.48 9.42 -18.13
N ASN A 154 -6.17 9.24 -18.37
CA ASN A 154 -5.68 8.47 -19.50
C ASN A 154 -6.11 7.00 -19.42
N PHE A 155 -6.08 6.40 -18.22
CA PHE A 155 -6.56 5.05 -17.98
C PHE A 155 -8.05 4.91 -18.30
N CYS A 156 -8.89 5.88 -17.89
CA CYS A 156 -10.32 5.89 -18.24
C CYS A 156 -10.54 5.87 -19.75
N LYS A 157 -9.65 6.51 -20.53
CA LYS A 157 -9.71 6.57 -22.00
C LYS A 157 -9.02 5.37 -22.68
N SER A 158 -8.76 4.28 -21.94
CA SER A 158 -8.02 3.10 -22.41
C SER A 158 -6.61 3.42 -22.92
N GLY A 159 -5.98 4.46 -22.37
CA GLY A 159 -4.61 4.86 -22.69
C GLY A 159 -3.57 3.89 -22.12
N SER A 160 -2.37 3.94 -22.69
CA SER A 160 -1.23 3.16 -22.20
C SER A 160 -0.77 3.67 -20.83
N SER A 161 -0.63 2.77 -19.86
CA SER A 161 -0.05 3.04 -18.53
C SER A 161 0.90 1.91 -18.13
N PRO A 162 1.92 2.18 -17.29
CA PRO A 162 2.76 1.11 -16.73
C PRO A 162 1.93 0.03 -16.03
N LEU A 163 2.32 -1.24 -16.17
CA LEU A 163 1.51 -2.39 -15.73
C LEU A 163 1.10 -2.32 -14.25
N LEU A 164 2.02 -2.01 -13.33
CA LEU A 164 1.69 -1.94 -11.90
C LEU A 164 0.77 -0.76 -11.56
N LEU A 165 0.85 0.33 -12.32
CA LEU A 165 -0.07 1.47 -12.17
C LEU A 165 -1.46 1.09 -12.70
N PHE A 166 -1.51 0.33 -13.79
CA PHE A 166 -2.74 -0.25 -14.32
C PHE A 166 -3.39 -1.20 -13.29
N ASP A 167 -2.62 -2.13 -12.72
CA ASP A 167 -3.11 -3.06 -11.69
C ASP A 167 -3.66 -2.32 -10.47
N TRP A 168 -2.97 -1.24 -10.06
CA TRP A 168 -3.41 -0.39 -8.96
C TRP A 168 -4.75 0.29 -9.24
N PHE A 169 -4.88 0.96 -10.39
CA PHE A 169 -6.10 1.64 -10.80
C PHE A 169 -7.28 0.69 -11.02
N TYR A 170 -7.02 -0.51 -11.54
CA TYR A 170 -8.04 -1.54 -11.72
C TYR A 170 -8.43 -2.19 -10.38
N GLY A 171 -7.57 -2.11 -9.35
CA GLY A 171 -7.77 -2.78 -8.06
C GLY A 171 -7.41 -4.26 -8.08
N CYS A 172 -6.57 -4.71 -9.02
CA CYS A 172 -6.10 -6.09 -9.17
C CYS A 172 -4.94 -6.47 -8.24
N VAL A 173 -4.73 -5.71 -7.16
CA VAL A 173 -3.52 -5.81 -6.33
C VAL A 173 -3.75 -6.76 -5.17
N LEU A 174 -3.01 -7.88 -5.16
CA LEU A 174 -3.06 -8.85 -4.07
C LEU A 174 -2.46 -8.28 -2.76
N PRO A 175 -3.04 -8.60 -1.59
CA PRO A 175 -2.54 -8.14 -0.30
C PRO A 175 -1.12 -8.65 0.00
N GLY A 176 -0.44 -7.97 0.92
CA GLY A 176 0.87 -8.39 1.43
C GLY A 176 2.04 -7.84 0.61
N LYS A 177 2.99 -8.72 0.23
CA LYS A 177 4.24 -8.30 -0.45
C LYS A 177 3.97 -7.63 -1.80
N TRP A 178 2.96 -8.10 -2.53
CA TRP A 178 2.58 -7.57 -3.85
C TRP A 178 2.06 -6.14 -3.75
N THR A 179 1.05 -5.88 -2.89
CA THR A 179 0.54 -4.52 -2.63
C THR A 179 1.65 -3.53 -2.35
N ALA A 180 2.58 -3.95 -1.50
CA ALA A 180 3.64 -3.09 -1.06
C ALA A 180 4.66 -2.84 -2.18
N LEU A 181 4.98 -3.82 -3.04
CA LEU A 181 5.78 -3.57 -4.25
C LEU A 181 5.04 -2.59 -5.19
N THR A 182 3.78 -2.90 -5.53
CA THR A 182 2.96 -2.14 -6.47
C THR A 182 2.86 -0.67 -6.06
N ILE A 183 2.50 -0.38 -4.81
CA ILE A 183 2.27 1.00 -4.35
C ILE A 183 3.55 1.85 -4.40
N MET A 184 4.72 1.26 -4.08
CA MET A 184 5.99 1.98 -4.16
C MET A 184 6.46 2.15 -5.60
N SER A 185 6.27 1.15 -6.46
CA SER A 185 6.51 1.29 -7.90
C SER A 185 5.63 2.38 -8.53
N CYS A 186 4.37 2.50 -8.09
CA CYS A 186 3.49 3.59 -8.52
C CYS A 186 4.06 4.96 -8.14
N LEU A 187 4.57 5.14 -6.90
CA LEU A 187 5.21 6.40 -6.50
C LEU A 187 6.46 6.72 -7.33
N VAL A 188 7.31 5.72 -7.55
CA VAL A 188 8.53 5.85 -8.34
C VAL A 188 8.19 6.28 -9.77
N TRP A 189 7.27 5.60 -10.44
CA TRP A 189 6.89 5.93 -11.82
C TRP A 189 6.08 7.21 -11.97
N SER A 190 5.46 7.67 -10.89
CA SER A 190 4.79 8.98 -10.83
C SER A 190 5.74 10.14 -10.53
N SER A 191 7.03 9.85 -10.28
CA SER A 191 8.04 10.85 -9.93
C SER A 191 9.08 10.93 -11.05
N SER A 192 8.98 11.97 -11.88
CA SER A 192 9.94 12.25 -12.96
C SER A 192 11.39 12.45 -12.48
N SER A 193 11.57 12.89 -11.24
CA SER A 193 12.88 13.04 -10.59
C SER A 193 13.56 11.70 -10.24
N VAL A 194 12.83 10.57 -10.33
CA VAL A 194 13.38 9.24 -10.07
C VAL A 194 13.58 8.52 -11.40
N PRO A 195 14.83 8.35 -11.89
CA PRO A 195 15.14 7.77 -13.20
C PRO A 195 15.05 6.24 -13.19
N LEU A 196 13.94 5.68 -12.70
CA LEU A 196 13.69 4.25 -12.65
C LEU A 196 12.50 3.90 -13.55
N ALA A 197 12.79 3.20 -14.65
CA ALA A 197 11.77 2.71 -15.56
C ALA A 197 11.21 1.35 -15.14
N GLU A 198 12.03 0.52 -14.49
CA GLU A 198 11.68 -0.84 -14.10
C GLU A 198 11.32 -0.93 -12.61
N PRO A 199 10.46 -1.88 -12.22
CA PRO A 199 10.17 -2.11 -10.81
C PRO A 199 11.37 -2.77 -10.13
N SER A 200 11.31 -2.88 -8.80
CA SER A 200 12.38 -3.52 -8.05
C SER A 200 12.56 -4.99 -8.46
N PRO A 201 13.80 -5.49 -8.62
CA PRO A 201 14.06 -6.87 -9.04
C PRO A 201 13.63 -7.90 -7.98
N TYR A 202 13.56 -7.51 -6.71
CA TYR A 202 13.15 -8.37 -5.60
C TYR A 202 12.17 -7.66 -4.66
N TYR A 203 11.23 -8.42 -4.08
CA TYR A 203 10.26 -7.90 -3.11
C TYR A 203 10.86 -7.35 -1.82
N GLU A 204 12.04 -7.86 -1.44
CA GLU A 204 12.70 -7.51 -0.19
C GLU A 204 13.61 -6.28 -0.35
N CYS A 205 13.73 -5.73 -1.55
CA CYS A 205 14.54 -4.54 -1.77
C CYS A 205 13.95 -3.31 -1.05
N GLY A 206 14.83 -2.55 -0.42
CA GLY A 206 14.58 -1.18 -0.03
C GLY A 206 14.77 -0.22 -1.20
N LEU A 207 14.30 1.00 -1.00
CA LEU A 207 14.49 2.13 -1.90
C LEU A 207 15.37 3.17 -1.22
N SER A 208 16.50 3.54 -1.83
CA SER A 208 17.40 4.57 -1.35
C SER A 208 17.37 5.76 -2.29
N LEU A 209 16.88 6.90 -1.80
CA LEU A 209 16.89 8.18 -2.49
C LEU A 209 18.00 9.08 -1.90
N PRO A 210 18.42 10.15 -2.59
CA PRO A 210 19.50 11.01 -2.12
C PRO A 210 19.28 11.61 -0.72
N SER A 211 18.03 11.93 -0.36
CA SER A 211 17.69 12.56 0.93
C SER A 211 17.21 11.58 2.00
N GLN A 212 16.69 10.42 1.62
CA GLN A 212 16.00 9.50 2.53
C GLN A 212 15.93 8.09 1.96
N THR A 213 15.80 7.10 2.85
CA THR A 213 15.67 5.70 2.48
C THR A 213 14.36 5.10 2.99
N TYR A 214 13.89 4.06 2.31
CA TYR A 214 12.66 3.35 2.60
C TYR A 214 12.93 1.86 2.62
N TRP A 215 12.40 1.19 3.63
CA TRP A 215 12.67 -0.23 3.84
C TRP A 215 11.39 -1.02 4.02
N ARG A 216 11.47 -2.32 3.76
CA ARG A 216 10.36 -3.24 3.99
C ARG A 216 10.14 -3.42 5.49
N ILE A 217 8.89 -3.64 5.92
CA ILE A 217 8.52 -3.83 7.34
C ILE A 217 9.29 -4.95 8.07
N ARG A 218 9.82 -5.93 7.32
CA ARG A 218 10.62 -7.03 7.89
C ARG A 218 11.98 -6.57 8.38
N THR A 219 12.46 -5.41 7.94
CA THR A 219 13.74 -4.88 8.38
C THR A 219 13.60 -4.12 9.71
N VAL A 220 14.69 -4.09 10.45
CA VAL A 220 14.77 -3.45 11.78
C VAL A 220 14.99 -1.93 11.70
N LEU A 221 15.11 -1.38 10.49
CA LEU A 221 15.57 -0.02 10.23
C LEU A 221 14.57 1.07 10.65
N GLY A 222 13.37 0.70 11.11
CA GLY A 222 12.44 1.65 11.73
C GLY A 222 11.29 0.99 12.48
N VAL A 223 10.40 1.83 12.99
CA VAL A 223 9.35 1.45 13.95
C VAL A 223 7.95 1.56 13.39
N LYS A 224 7.70 2.59 12.58
CA LYS A 224 6.40 2.83 11.98
C LYS A 224 6.39 2.34 10.55
N SER A 225 5.30 1.69 10.18
CA SER A 225 5.11 1.16 8.85
C SER A 225 3.74 1.48 8.30
N LEU A 226 3.67 1.68 6.99
CA LEU A 226 2.44 1.85 6.23
C LEU A 226 2.52 0.96 4.98
N CYS A 227 1.48 0.18 4.71
CA CYS A 227 1.39 -0.70 3.54
C CYS A 227 2.65 -1.58 3.31
N GLY A 228 3.28 -2.07 4.38
CA GLY A 228 4.48 -2.93 4.30
C GLY A 228 5.80 -2.19 4.11
N TRP A 229 5.81 -0.85 4.11
CA TRP A 229 7.00 0.00 4.09
C TRP A 229 7.19 0.71 5.41
N ILE A 230 8.44 0.92 5.79
CA ILE A 230 8.85 1.69 6.95
C ILE A 230 8.94 3.17 6.56
N GLU A 231 8.52 4.06 7.47
CA GLU A 231 8.68 5.53 7.35
C GLU A 231 10.11 5.91 6.89
N PRO A 232 10.29 7.10 6.27
CA PRO A 232 11.58 7.49 5.71
C PRO A 232 12.67 7.51 6.78
N CYS A 233 13.74 6.78 6.49
CA CYS A 233 14.96 6.70 7.28
C CYS A 233 16.03 7.62 6.71
N SER A 234 17.07 7.87 7.50
CA SER A 234 18.25 8.63 7.06
C SER A 234 18.90 7.99 5.82
N PRO A 235 19.66 8.76 5.03
CA PRO A 235 20.49 8.23 3.95
C PRO A 235 21.42 7.11 4.41
N VAL A 236 21.73 6.19 3.51
CA VAL A 236 22.66 5.08 3.77
C VAL A 236 24.09 5.40 3.35
N GLU A 237 25.03 4.87 4.11
CA GLU A 237 26.47 4.94 3.83
C GLU A 237 27.00 3.57 3.42
N PHE A 238 27.62 3.47 2.26
CA PHE A 238 28.26 2.23 1.81
C PHE A 238 29.69 2.17 2.34
N THR A 239 29.96 1.29 3.30
CA THR A 239 31.26 1.22 3.98
C THR A 239 32.31 0.45 3.18
N GLU A 240 31.87 -0.59 2.47
CA GLU A 240 32.72 -1.40 1.60
C GLU A 240 31.93 -1.70 0.31
N PRO A 241 32.29 -1.08 -0.83
CA PRO A 241 31.67 -1.41 -2.10
C PRO A 241 32.01 -2.85 -2.50
N SER A 242 31.14 -3.48 -3.30
CA SER A 242 31.40 -4.85 -3.77
C SER A 242 32.71 -4.93 -4.58
N SER A 243 33.33 -6.11 -4.63
CA SER A 243 34.57 -6.32 -5.40
C SER A 243 34.42 -6.04 -6.90
N HIS A 244 33.19 -6.05 -7.40
CA HIS A 244 32.83 -5.78 -8.79
C HIS A 244 32.22 -4.38 -8.97
N ALA A 245 32.25 -3.53 -7.94
CA ALA A 245 31.70 -2.19 -8.01
C ALA A 245 32.42 -1.36 -9.08
N THR A 246 31.64 -0.70 -9.92
CA THR A 246 32.17 0.19 -10.95
C THR A 246 32.93 1.38 -10.33
N LYS A 247 33.88 1.99 -11.06
CA LYS A 247 34.63 3.20 -10.61
C LYS A 247 33.73 4.38 -10.19
N HIS A 248 32.47 4.37 -10.62
CA HIS A 248 31.45 5.38 -10.34
C HIS A 248 30.44 4.95 -9.27
N PHE A 249 30.65 3.82 -8.58
CA PHE A 249 29.73 3.26 -7.60
C PHE A 249 29.31 4.27 -6.53
N SER A 250 30.26 4.99 -5.93
CA SER A 250 29.96 6.02 -4.92
C SER A 250 29.31 7.29 -5.50
N SER A 251 29.41 7.51 -6.82
CA SER A 251 28.85 8.69 -7.50
C SER A 251 27.47 8.44 -8.13
N LYS A 252 27.05 7.17 -8.25
CA LYS A 252 25.73 6.80 -8.78
C LYS A 252 24.74 6.58 -7.64
N PRO A 253 23.50 7.07 -7.77
CA PRO A 253 22.45 6.75 -6.81
C PRO A 253 22.06 5.27 -6.92
N HIS A 254 22.22 4.53 -5.83
CA HIS A 254 21.74 3.15 -5.70
C HIS A 254 20.29 3.18 -5.25
N TYR A 255 19.36 3.09 -6.19
CA TYR A 255 17.94 3.19 -5.87
C TYR A 255 17.41 1.93 -5.20
N TYR A 256 17.62 0.74 -5.77
CA TYR A 256 17.17 -0.51 -5.17
C TYR A 256 18.30 -1.20 -4.43
N VAL A 257 18.10 -1.46 -3.14
CA VAL A 257 19.09 -2.11 -2.27
C VAL A 257 18.49 -3.39 -1.72
N HIS A 258 19.11 -4.53 -2.03
CA HIS A 258 18.71 -5.83 -1.51
C HIS A 258 19.43 -6.12 -0.19
N LEU A 259 18.67 -6.16 0.92
CA LEU A 259 19.22 -6.51 2.22
C LEU A 259 19.10 -8.02 2.47
N GLN A 260 20.20 -8.62 2.89
CA GLN A 260 20.24 -10.03 3.32
C GLN A 260 20.25 -10.07 4.86
N ALA A 261 19.26 -10.76 5.41
CA ALA A 261 19.18 -11.13 6.81
C ALA A 261 18.56 -12.51 6.92
N ASP A 262 19.07 -13.33 7.82
CA ASP A 262 18.65 -14.71 8.00
C ASP A 262 17.36 -14.78 8.81
N ASP A 263 16.52 -15.78 8.56
CA ASP A 263 15.31 -15.96 9.35
C ASP A 263 15.67 -16.50 10.75
N VAL A 264 15.03 -15.93 11.78
CA VAL A 264 15.12 -16.49 13.13
C VAL A 264 14.29 -17.78 13.15
N ALA A 265 14.88 -18.87 13.64
CA ALA A 265 14.20 -20.14 13.76
C ALA A 265 12.96 -20.00 14.67
N LEU A 266 11.78 -20.25 14.11
CA LEU A 266 10.54 -20.30 14.88
C LEU A 266 10.60 -21.48 15.87
N VAL A 267 10.00 -21.27 17.05
CA VAL A 267 9.80 -22.35 18.04
C VAL A 267 9.06 -23.49 17.33
N LYS A 268 9.70 -24.66 17.28
CA LYS A 268 9.27 -25.80 16.44
C LYS A 268 7.98 -26.46 16.92
N ASP A 269 7.56 -26.20 18.15
CA ASP A 269 6.40 -26.88 18.73
C ASP A 269 5.11 -26.09 18.57
N LEU A 270 4.57 -26.17 17.34
CA LEU A 270 3.27 -25.61 16.97
C LEU A 270 2.09 -26.27 17.72
N SER A 271 2.29 -27.43 18.36
CA SER A 271 1.25 -28.12 19.13
C SER A 271 0.85 -27.37 20.40
N SER A 272 1.67 -26.40 20.81
CA SER A 272 1.44 -25.53 21.96
C SER A 272 0.73 -24.22 21.64
N ILE A 273 0.52 -23.86 20.37
CA ILE A 273 -0.14 -22.61 19.98
C ILE A 273 -1.65 -22.85 20.07
N PRO A 274 -2.35 -22.28 21.07
CA PRO A 274 -3.79 -22.48 21.17
C PRO A 274 -4.46 -21.81 19.98
N HIS A 275 -5.34 -22.53 19.28
CA HIS A 275 -6.31 -21.89 18.41
C HIS A 275 -7.11 -20.89 19.25
N PHE A 276 -7.05 -19.62 18.86
CA PHE A 276 -7.73 -18.55 19.58
C PHE A 276 -9.23 -18.63 19.31
N ASP A 277 -9.93 -19.42 20.13
CA ASP A 277 -11.36 -19.26 20.37
C ASP A 277 -11.50 -18.37 21.61
N PRO A 278 -12.09 -17.17 21.50
CA PRO A 278 -12.22 -16.24 22.62
C PRO A 278 -12.93 -16.84 23.84
N GLU A 279 -13.88 -17.74 23.62
CA GLU A 279 -14.72 -18.31 24.68
C GLU A 279 -14.01 -19.48 25.35
N ALA A 280 -13.41 -20.39 24.57
CA ALA A 280 -12.55 -21.45 25.10
C ALA A 280 -11.29 -20.88 25.76
N ALA A 281 -10.70 -19.80 25.24
CA ALA A 281 -9.54 -19.14 25.83
C ALA A 281 -9.86 -18.50 27.18
N HIS A 282 -11.05 -17.92 27.35
CA HIS A 282 -11.48 -17.38 28.65
C HIS A 282 -11.67 -18.49 29.69
N GLN A 283 -12.26 -19.61 29.29
CA GLN A 283 -12.49 -20.74 30.19
C GLN A 283 -11.20 -21.48 30.54
N LEU A 284 -10.33 -21.73 29.56
CA LEU A 284 -8.98 -22.26 29.76
C LEU A 284 -8.11 -21.32 30.60
N PHE A 285 -8.27 -20.00 30.43
CA PHE A 285 -7.60 -19.01 31.27
C PHE A 285 -8.04 -19.20 32.73
N LEU A 286 -9.35 -19.21 33.03
CA LEU A 286 -9.84 -19.43 34.39
C LEU A 286 -9.41 -20.77 34.99
N GLU A 287 -9.42 -21.84 34.19
CA GLU A 287 -8.98 -23.19 34.60
C GLU A 287 -7.47 -23.25 34.85
N ALA A 288 -6.65 -22.51 34.09
CA ALA A 288 -5.21 -22.40 34.31
C ALA A 288 -4.83 -21.68 35.61
N TYR A 289 -5.75 -20.90 36.21
CA TYR A 289 -5.56 -20.23 37.50
C TYR A 289 -6.06 -21.03 38.72
N LEU A 290 -6.65 -22.21 38.49
CA LEU A 290 -6.98 -23.13 39.58
C LEU A 290 -5.70 -23.74 40.13
N GLN A 291 -5.51 -23.64 41.45
CA GLN A 291 -4.43 -24.37 42.11
C GLN A 291 -4.80 -25.85 42.20
N SER A 292 -3.80 -26.73 42.30
CA SER A 292 -4.01 -28.18 42.41
C SER A 292 -4.98 -28.50 43.55
N GLY A 293 -6.19 -28.97 43.21
CA GLY A 293 -7.26 -29.31 44.16
C GLY A 293 -8.41 -28.29 44.27
N GLU A 294 -8.33 -27.14 43.59
CA GLU A 294 -9.43 -26.18 43.45
C GLU A 294 -10.33 -26.54 42.24
N SER A 295 -11.62 -26.23 42.33
CA SER A 295 -12.58 -26.31 41.21
C SER A 295 -13.24 -24.96 40.96
N LEU A 296 -13.73 -24.72 39.74
CA LEU A 296 -14.48 -23.51 39.38
C LEU A 296 -15.76 -23.31 40.21
N GLU A 297 -16.31 -24.42 40.73
CA GLU A 297 -17.49 -24.43 41.60
C GLU A 297 -17.14 -24.25 43.10
N SER A 298 -15.85 -24.16 43.44
CA SER A 298 -15.41 -23.95 44.82
C SER A 298 -15.78 -22.54 45.29
N MET A 299 -16.55 -22.48 46.39
CA MET A 299 -16.87 -21.23 47.07
C MET A 299 -15.62 -20.45 47.46
N ASP A 300 -14.55 -21.15 47.88
CA ASP A 300 -13.28 -20.52 48.28
C ASP A 300 -12.60 -19.79 47.11
N PHE A 301 -12.71 -20.33 45.89
CA PHE A 301 -12.19 -19.72 44.67
C PHE A 301 -13.00 -18.49 44.27
N LEU A 302 -14.33 -18.59 44.32
CA LEU A 302 -15.23 -17.47 44.03
C LEU A 302 -15.06 -16.33 45.04
N GLU A 303 -14.95 -16.65 46.33
CA GLU A 303 -14.62 -15.68 47.39
C GLU A 303 -13.22 -15.07 47.19
N ASN A 304 -12.27 -15.83 46.63
CA ASN A 304 -10.96 -15.31 46.24
C ASN A 304 -11.07 -14.25 45.14
N MET A 305 -11.79 -14.57 44.06
CA MET A 305 -11.91 -13.72 42.88
C MET A 305 -12.71 -12.44 43.15
N VAL A 306 -13.66 -12.47 44.09
CA VAL A 306 -14.47 -11.30 44.46
C VAL A 306 -13.74 -10.37 45.45
N ASP A 307 -12.69 -10.83 46.15
CA ASP A 307 -11.99 -10.03 47.17
C ASP A 307 -11.15 -8.90 46.55
N PRO A 308 -11.55 -7.61 46.71
CA PRO A 308 -10.84 -6.48 46.12
C PRO A 308 -9.40 -6.33 46.63
N LYS A 309 -9.06 -6.88 47.81
CA LYS A 309 -7.69 -6.83 48.36
C LYS A 309 -6.72 -7.76 47.62
N LYS A 310 -7.23 -8.69 46.81
CA LYS A 310 -6.44 -9.61 46.00
C LYS A 310 -6.23 -9.11 44.58
N TRP A 311 -6.86 -8.00 44.21
CA TRP A 311 -6.62 -7.29 42.98
C TRP A 311 -5.61 -6.17 43.22
N VAL A 312 -4.62 -6.07 42.33
CA VAL A 312 -3.54 -5.09 42.39
C VAL A 312 -3.47 -4.38 41.06
N THR A 313 -3.41 -3.06 41.10
CA THR A 313 -3.07 -2.27 39.92
C THR A 313 -1.55 -2.32 39.72
N PRO A 314 -1.04 -2.96 38.66
CA PRO A 314 0.37 -2.94 38.35
C PRO A 314 0.80 -1.49 38.08
N GLN A 315 1.84 -1.03 38.77
CA GLN A 315 2.36 0.30 38.50
C GLN A 315 3.05 0.31 37.13
N PRO A 316 2.80 1.33 36.29
CA PRO A 316 3.56 1.52 35.07
C PRO A 316 5.03 1.70 35.43
N PHE A 317 5.93 1.14 34.61
CA PHE A 317 7.36 1.31 34.83
C PHE A 317 7.72 2.79 34.86
N ALA A 318 8.51 3.19 35.85
CA ALA A 318 9.02 4.55 35.94
C ALA A 318 9.67 4.96 34.62
N ARG A 319 9.30 6.13 34.09
CA ARG A 319 9.89 6.69 32.88
C ARG A 319 11.40 6.76 33.09
N ALA A 320 12.16 6.04 32.27
CA ALA A 320 13.61 6.21 32.20
C ALA A 320 13.89 7.53 31.45
N THR A 321 13.69 8.66 32.14
CA THR A 321 13.76 10.01 31.55
C THR A 321 15.18 10.45 31.19
N THR A 322 16.20 9.64 31.46
CA THR A 322 17.61 10.03 31.38
C THR A 322 18.35 9.56 30.13
N VAL A 323 17.78 8.63 29.34
CA VAL A 323 18.49 8.02 28.21
C VAL A 323 17.89 8.52 26.89
N THR A 324 18.70 9.21 26.10
CA THR A 324 18.34 9.61 24.74
C THR A 324 19.17 8.81 23.74
N CYS A 325 18.49 8.28 22.72
CA CYS A 325 19.11 7.56 21.62
C CYS A 325 18.93 8.38 20.34
N SER A 326 19.95 8.44 19.50
CA SER A 326 19.87 9.06 18.17
C SER A 326 20.60 8.17 17.16
N ILE A 327 19.93 7.86 16.05
CA ILE A 327 20.52 7.10 14.95
C ILE A 327 21.50 8.04 14.23
N ASN A 328 22.77 7.67 14.19
CA ASN A 328 23.83 8.45 13.55
C ASN A 328 23.92 8.10 12.06
N ALA A 329 24.07 6.80 11.75
CA ALA A 329 24.21 6.32 10.38
C ALA A 329 23.61 4.92 10.19
N ILE A 330 23.17 4.64 8.97
CA ILE A 330 22.84 3.29 8.49
C ILE A 330 23.93 2.90 7.49
N GLN A 331 24.69 1.88 7.84
CA GLN A 331 25.83 1.42 7.06
C GLN A 331 25.48 0.14 6.28
N LEU A 332 25.92 0.07 5.03
CA LEU A 332 25.72 -1.09 4.17
C LEU A 332 27.07 -1.69 3.78
N LYS A 333 27.24 -2.98 4.05
CA LYS A 333 28.40 -3.77 3.65
C LYS A 333 27.98 -4.80 2.60
N ALA A 334 28.62 -4.79 1.44
CA ALA A 334 28.37 -5.79 0.41
C ALA A 334 28.80 -7.19 0.91
N LEU A 335 27.95 -8.19 0.68
CA LEU A 335 28.28 -9.57 0.98
C LEU A 335 29.00 -10.22 -0.21
N PRO A 336 29.98 -11.10 0.04
CA PRO A 336 30.60 -11.89 -1.02
C PRO A 336 29.54 -12.79 -1.66
N SER A 337 29.44 -12.76 -2.98
CA SER A 337 28.51 -13.62 -3.73
C SER A 337 29.13 -15.00 -3.88
N ASP A 338 28.57 -16.00 -3.18
CA ASP A 338 28.94 -17.40 -3.38
C ASP A 338 28.23 -17.93 -4.63
N SER A 339 29.03 -18.35 -5.62
CA SER A 339 28.72 -19.22 -6.78
C SER A 339 28.36 -18.61 -8.16
N GLN A 340 29.18 -19.05 -9.13
CA GLN A 340 29.01 -19.10 -10.59
C GLN A 340 28.86 -17.78 -11.36
N SER A 341 29.97 -17.06 -11.45
CA SER A 341 30.26 -16.03 -12.44
C SER A 341 30.38 -16.60 -13.87
N GLU A 342 29.32 -17.19 -14.38
CA GLU A 342 29.17 -17.44 -15.81
C GLU A 342 28.08 -16.51 -16.37
N VAL A 343 28.54 -15.50 -17.13
CA VAL A 343 27.77 -14.66 -18.07
C VAL A 343 26.80 -13.62 -17.49
N LEU A 344 27.19 -12.82 -16.50
CA LEU A 344 26.45 -11.59 -16.13
C LEU A 344 27.31 -10.34 -16.32
N ASN A 345 26.71 -9.29 -16.89
CA ASN A 345 27.37 -7.98 -17.02
C ASN A 345 27.49 -7.29 -15.65
N GLU A 346 28.44 -6.37 -15.50
CA GLU A 346 28.70 -5.66 -14.22
C GLU A 346 27.44 -5.02 -13.61
N ALA A 347 26.56 -4.42 -14.44
CA ALA A 347 25.30 -3.83 -13.98
C ALA A 347 24.29 -4.86 -13.44
N GLN A 348 24.25 -6.06 -14.03
CA GLN A 348 23.40 -7.15 -13.55
C GLN A 348 23.95 -7.69 -12.23
N LEU A 349 25.27 -7.81 -12.12
CA LEU A 349 25.93 -8.24 -10.89
C LEU A 349 25.72 -7.24 -9.73
N GLU A 350 25.75 -5.93 -10.02
CA GLU A 350 25.38 -4.88 -9.05
C GLU A 350 23.92 -5.04 -8.59
N SER A 351 22.97 -5.32 -9.51
CA SER A 351 21.56 -5.51 -9.16
C SER A 351 21.27 -6.75 -8.31
N HIS A 352 22.11 -7.77 -8.42
CA HIS A 352 22.05 -9.00 -7.62
C HIS A 352 22.89 -8.93 -6.34
N THR A 353 23.65 -7.85 -6.13
CA THR A 353 24.50 -7.71 -4.94
C THR A 353 23.63 -7.58 -3.70
N GLN A 354 23.89 -8.44 -2.73
CA GLN A 354 23.23 -8.40 -1.43
C GLN A 354 24.07 -7.62 -0.43
N TYR A 355 23.40 -6.89 0.45
CA TYR A 355 24.04 -6.07 1.48
C TYR A 355 23.61 -6.51 2.87
N ARG A 356 24.57 -6.50 3.79
CA ARG A 356 24.31 -6.55 5.23
C ARG A 356 24.24 -5.13 5.77
N ALA A 357 23.15 -4.83 6.47
CA ALA A 357 22.95 -3.53 7.09
C ALA A 357 23.48 -3.52 8.53
N SER A 358 24.01 -2.38 8.95
CA SER A 358 24.39 -2.10 10.32
C SER A 358 23.84 -0.74 10.74
N ILE A 359 23.40 -0.60 11.99
CA ILE A 359 22.92 0.67 12.53
C ILE A 359 23.92 1.18 13.55
N VAL A 360 24.32 2.44 13.40
CA VAL A 360 25.16 3.17 14.35
C VAL A 360 24.27 4.12 15.16
N ILE A 361 24.25 3.94 16.48
CA ILE A 361 23.37 4.68 17.40
C ILE A 361 24.20 5.34 18.48
N ASP A 362 24.00 6.64 18.64
CA ASP A 362 24.49 7.41 19.76
C ASP A 362 23.54 7.29 20.95
N VAL A 363 24.07 6.86 22.09
CA VAL A 363 23.33 6.74 23.35
C VAL A 363 23.90 7.72 24.36
N LYS A 364 23.07 8.64 24.82
CA LYS A 364 23.41 9.64 25.83
C LYS A 364 22.65 9.35 27.13
N ASN A 365 23.38 9.32 28.24
CA ASN A 365 22.82 9.20 29.58
C ASN A 365 23.50 10.23 30.50
N GLY A 366 22.82 11.36 30.75
CA GLY A 366 23.41 12.49 31.45
C GLY A 366 24.64 13.04 30.71
N SER A 367 25.80 13.00 31.37
CA SER A 367 27.09 13.46 30.79
C SER A 367 27.83 12.39 29.98
N ARG A 368 27.38 11.14 29.98
CA ARG A 368 28.05 10.05 29.25
C ARG A 368 27.40 9.87 27.88
N GLN A 369 28.20 9.89 26.83
CA GLN A 369 27.81 9.53 25.47
C GLN A 369 28.60 8.30 25.03
N LYS A 370 27.92 7.35 24.39
CA LYS A 370 28.55 6.19 23.76
C LYS A 370 27.90 5.91 22.42
N GLU A 371 28.74 5.70 21.41
CA GLU A 371 28.31 5.18 20.11
C GLU A 371 28.32 3.65 20.16
N VAL A 372 27.25 3.03 19.67
CA VAL A 372 27.12 1.57 19.56
C VAL A 372 26.72 1.21 18.14
N LYS A 373 27.36 0.18 17.59
CA LYS A 373 27.06 -0.38 16.27
C LYS A 373 26.49 -1.79 16.44
N TYR A 374 25.41 -2.09 15.72
CA TYR A 374 24.80 -3.42 15.65
C TYR A 374 24.66 -3.87 14.20
N ASP A 375 25.09 -5.09 13.91
CA ASP A 375 24.93 -5.70 12.60
C ASP A 375 23.60 -6.46 12.51
N LEU A 376 22.80 -6.16 11.50
CA LEU A 376 21.46 -6.75 11.31
C LEU A 376 21.58 -8.10 10.61
N ASN A 377 21.89 -9.13 11.40
CA ASN A 377 22.10 -10.48 10.88
C ASN A 377 20.79 -11.23 10.64
N TYR A 378 19.77 -10.99 11.46
CA TYR A 378 18.53 -11.77 11.46
C TYR A 378 17.25 -10.94 11.35
N ASN A 379 16.23 -11.49 10.67
CA ASN A 379 14.87 -10.96 10.59
C ASN A 379 14.05 -11.32 11.83
N SER A 380 14.34 -10.64 12.94
CA SER A 380 13.60 -10.80 14.19
C SER A 380 12.18 -10.25 14.11
N ILE A 381 11.24 -11.00 14.68
CA ILE A 381 9.85 -10.57 14.90
C ILE A 381 9.75 -9.78 16.21
N PHE A 382 9.03 -8.65 16.15
CA PHE A 382 8.80 -7.77 17.29
C PHE A 382 7.31 -7.57 17.51
N VAL A 383 6.88 -7.63 18.77
CA VAL A 383 5.52 -7.27 19.18
C VAL A 383 5.62 -6.08 20.10
N THR A 384 5.13 -4.92 19.65
CA THR A 384 4.96 -3.77 20.53
C THR A 384 3.59 -3.85 21.19
N LEU A 385 3.56 -3.94 22.52
CA LEU A 385 2.29 -3.99 23.24
C LEU A 385 1.56 -2.64 23.14
N PRO A 386 0.23 -2.63 22.90
CA PRO A 386 -0.54 -1.40 22.92
C PRO A 386 -0.51 -0.79 24.34
N PRO A 387 -0.60 0.56 24.45
CA PRO A 387 -0.76 1.18 25.75
C PRO A 387 -2.09 0.74 26.38
N CYS A 388 -2.11 0.67 27.70
CA CYS A 388 -3.35 0.43 28.45
C CYS A 388 -4.32 1.60 28.20
N HIS A 389 -5.51 1.32 27.67
CA HIS A 389 -6.56 2.33 27.52
C HIS A 389 -7.47 2.30 28.75
N PHE A 390 -7.54 3.42 29.48
CA PHE A 390 -8.47 3.56 30.60
C PHE A 390 -9.92 3.45 30.11
N GLY A 391 -10.61 2.39 30.52
CA GLY A 391 -12.06 2.25 30.33
C GLY A 391 -12.84 3.00 31.41
N LYS A 392 -14.03 2.49 31.78
CA LYS A 392 -14.81 3.03 32.93
C LYS A 392 -14.10 2.88 34.28
N ARG A 393 -13.13 1.96 34.39
CA ARG A 393 -12.24 1.84 35.54
C ARG A 393 -10.95 2.59 35.25
N GLU A 394 -10.48 3.37 36.23
CA GLU A 394 -9.28 4.20 36.15
C GLU A 394 -7.97 3.38 36.06
N SER A 395 -8.02 2.05 36.19
CA SER A 395 -6.83 1.20 36.05
C SER A 395 -7.15 -0.26 35.65
N HIS A 396 -6.17 -0.95 35.07
CA HIS A 396 -6.23 -2.40 34.80
C HIS A 396 -5.82 -3.16 36.06
N GLU A 397 -6.79 -3.62 36.82
CA GLU A 397 -6.54 -4.47 37.99
C GLU A 397 -6.17 -5.88 37.53
N LEU A 398 -5.06 -6.41 38.03
CA LEU A 398 -4.68 -7.81 37.86
C LEU A 398 -4.84 -8.52 39.19
N HIS A 399 -5.36 -9.75 39.15
CA HIS A 399 -5.44 -10.56 40.36
C HIS A 399 -4.02 -11.00 40.78
N LYS A 400 -3.74 -11.10 42.08
CA LYS A 400 -2.40 -11.47 42.60
C LYS A 400 -1.87 -12.81 42.08
N ARG A 401 -2.76 -13.71 41.65
CA ARG A 401 -2.41 -14.99 41.02
C ARG A 401 -1.85 -14.83 39.60
N GLU A 402 -2.20 -13.73 38.90
CA GLU A 402 -1.77 -13.42 37.54
C GLU A 402 -0.48 -12.60 37.49
N LEU A 403 -0.06 -12.04 38.62
CA LEU A 403 1.19 -11.29 38.69
C LEU A 403 2.35 -12.24 38.35
N PRO A 404 3.06 -12.02 37.24
CA PRO A 404 4.23 -12.82 36.93
C PRO A 404 5.19 -12.71 38.11
N LYS A 405 5.75 -13.84 38.55
CA LYS A 405 6.88 -13.77 39.46
C LYS A 405 8.01 -13.13 38.67
N GLU A 406 8.42 -11.91 39.00
CA GLU A 406 9.45 -11.14 38.24
C GLU A 406 10.76 -11.92 38.00
N LYS A 407 11.03 -12.98 38.78
CA LYS A 407 12.17 -13.89 38.61
C LYS A 407 12.06 -14.84 37.41
N GLU A 408 10.87 -15.04 36.85
CA GLU A 408 10.59 -15.98 35.76
C GLU A 408 10.57 -15.30 34.37
N MET A 409 10.55 -13.96 34.29
CA MET A 409 10.53 -13.24 33.01
C MET A 409 11.92 -12.75 32.60
N ASP A 410 12.33 -12.96 31.35
CA ASP A 410 13.58 -12.41 30.81
C ASP A 410 13.42 -10.94 30.40
N ILE A 411 13.49 -10.05 31.39
CA ILE A 411 13.29 -8.61 31.22
C ILE A 411 14.62 -7.88 31.04
N TRP A 412 14.78 -7.22 29.89
CA TRP A 412 15.90 -6.36 29.53
C TRP A 412 15.53 -4.88 29.59
N ALA A 413 16.51 -4.05 29.94
CA ALA A 413 16.40 -2.59 29.88
C ALA A 413 17.54 -2.00 29.03
N LEU A 414 17.34 -0.81 28.47
CA LEU A 414 18.39 -0.06 27.74
C LEU A 414 19.66 0.11 28.58
N ILE A 415 19.49 0.59 29.80
CA ILE A 415 20.55 0.73 30.80
C ILE A 415 20.05 0.03 32.07
N GLY A 416 20.74 -1.05 32.45
CA GLY A 416 20.39 -1.86 33.60
C GLY A 416 20.64 -1.12 34.92
N GLY A 417 19.67 -1.18 35.83
CA GLY A 417 19.91 -0.95 37.26
C GLY A 417 20.69 -2.11 37.88
N PRO A 418 21.07 -2.04 39.18
CA PRO A 418 21.93 -3.02 39.84
C PRO A 418 21.40 -4.48 39.79
N SER A 419 20.11 -4.69 39.53
CA SER A 419 19.47 -6.00 39.45
C SER A 419 18.87 -6.35 38.06
N ARG A 420 19.09 -5.53 37.02
CA ARG A 420 18.44 -5.70 35.70
C ARG A 420 19.45 -5.94 34.57
N ARG A 421 19.09 -6.80 33.62
CA ARG A 421 19.86 -7.04 32.39
C ARG A 421 19.85 -5.78 31.53
N SER A 422 21.01 -5.44 30.97
CA SER A 422 21.25 -4.20 30.21
C SER A 422 21.60 -4.55 28.78
N LEU A 423 20.97 -3.90 27.80
CA LEU A 423 21.35 -4.01 26.39
C LEU A 423 22.77 -3.47 26.16
N ILE A 424 23.15 -2.42 26.92
CA ILE A 424 24.48 -1.80 26.83
C ILE A 424 25.26 -2.16 28.09
N LEU A 425 26.30 -2.98 27.94
CA LEU A 425 27.03 -3.58 29.06
C LEU A 425 27.85 -2.55 29.87
N ASP A 426 28.39 -1.52 29.21
CA ASP A 426 29.35 -0.57 29.82
C ASP A 426 28.70 0.54 30.67
N PHE A 427 27.37 0.65 30.68
CA PHE A 427 26.65 1.57 31.57
C PHE A 427 26.29 0.93 32.92
N ARG A 428 26.76 -0.29 33.22
CA ARG A 428 26.50 -0.96 34.51
C ARG A 428 27.18 -0.24 35.67
N THR A 429 26.39 0.08 36.70
CA THR A 429 26.90 0.40 38.04
C THR A 429 26.95 -0.89 38.87
N GLY A 430 27.99 -1.73 38.67
CA GLY A 430 28.31 -2.87 39.53
C GLY A 430 28.25 -4.28 38.89
N SER A 431 29.23 -5.10 39.31
CA SER A 431 29.43 -6.57 39.23
C SER A 431 28.96 -7.34 37.99
N SER A 432 29.93 -7.97 37.32
CA SER A 432 29.75 -8.94 36.23
C SER A 432 29.02 -10.20 36.70
N LEU A 433 27.72 -10.27 36.46
CA LEU A 433 27.05 -11.57 36.34
C LEU A 433 27.24 -12.04 34.90
N GLY A 434 28.02 -13.10 34.72
CA GLY A 434 28.41 -13.61 33.41
C GLY A 434 27.20 -13.89 32.51
N ASP A 435 27.43 -13.75 31.20
CA ASP A 435 26.54 -14.19 30.13
C ASP A 435 26.21 -15.68 30.33
N ARG A 436 25.12 -15.95 31.04
CA ARG A 436 24.37 -17.20 30.91
C ARG A 436 23.22 -16.90 29.98
N SER A 437 23.51 -16.89 28.69
CA SER A 437 22.54 -17.22 27.65
C SER A 437 22.16 -18.69 27.79
N ASN A 438 21.46 -19.03 28.87
CA ASN A 438 20.67 -20.25 28.86
C ASN A 438 19.49 -19.94 27.94
N SER A 439 19.45 -20.66 26.83
CA SER A 439 18.31 -20.89 25.97
C SER A 439 17.12 -21.42 26.80
N ASN A 440 16.48 -20.54 27.56
CA ASN A 440 15.13 -20.80 28.01
C ASN A 440 14.21 -20.39 26.87
N ASP A 441 13.21 -21.21 26.60
CA ASP A 441 12.07 -20.95 25.70
C ASP A 441 11.17 -19.77 26.16
N ASP A 442 11.69 -18.90 27.03
CA ASP A 442 10.96 -17.81 27.67
C ASP A 442 10.98 -16.55 26.79
N VAL A 443 9.83 -15.87 26.74
CA VAL A 443 9.63 -14.65 25.95
C VAL A 443 10.56 -13.52 26.43
N THR A 444 11.44 -13.03 25.55
CA THR A 444 12.29 -11.87 25.82
C THR A 444 11.46 -10.59 25.82
N ILE A 445 11.50 -9.83 26.92
CA ILE A 445 10.79 -8.55 27.06
C ILE A 445 11.82 -7.43 27.17
N ILE A 446 11.70 -6.41 26.32
CA ILE A 446 12.60 -5.24 26.34
C ILE A 446 11.83 -3.98 26.69
N ASN A 447 12.26 -3.32 27.76
CA ASN A 447 11.75 -2.03 28.19
C ASN A 447 12.54 -0.88 27.54
N VAL A 448 11.91 -0.16 26.63
CA VAL A 448 12.54 0.92 25.84
C VAL A 448 12.08 2.34 26.22
N GLY A 449 11.18 2.49 27.19
CA GLY A 449 10.70 3.82 27.60
C GLY A 449 9.90 4.50 26.48
N SER A 450 10.09 5.81 26.28
CA SER A 450 9.26 6.62 25.36
C SER A 450 9.89 6.95 24.00
N SER A 451 11.18 6.70 23.79
CA SER A 451 11.88 7.09 22.55
C SER A 451 11.72 6.02 21.47
N ARG A 452 11.52 6.46 20.22
CA ARG A 452 11.42 5.56 19.05
C ARG A 452 12.78 5.01 18.67
N GLU A 453 13.81 5.81 18.81
CA GLU A 453 15.20 5.48 18.54
C GLU A 453 15.71 4.41 19.53
N ALA A 454 15.24 4.50 20.78
CA ALA A 454 15.43 3.45 21.79
C ALA A 454 14.83 2.11 21.36
N GLU A 455 13.66 2.12 20.72
CA GLU A 455 13.06 0.92 20.13
C GLU A 455 13.87 0.38 18.95
N VAL A 456 14.35 1.24 18.05
CA VAL A 456 15.25 0.82 16.97
C VAL A 456 16.51 0.16 17.53
N LEU A 457 17.09 0.70 18.61
CA LEU A 457 18.23 0.09 19.29
C LEU A 457 17.92 -1.31 19.82
N ALA A 458 16.79 -1.48 20.51
CA ALA A 458 16.37 -2.78 21.01
C ALA A 458 16.17 -3.79 19.87
N ARG A 459 15.51 -3.37 18.79
CA ARG A 459 15.32 -4.21 17.61
C ARG A 459 16.65 -4.59 16.96
N ALA A 460 17.60 -3.65 16.87
CA ALA A 460 18.93 -3.89 16.29
C ALA A 460 19.74 -4.89 17.14
N TRP A 461 19.71 -4.74 18.46
CA TRP A 461 20.35 -5.67 19.39
C TRP A 461 19.80 -7.10 19.27
N CYS A 462 18.48 -7.24 19.10
CA CYS A 462 17.82 -8.52 18.86
C CYS A 462 18.16 -9.12 17.49
N SER A 463 18.17 -8.29 16.44
CA SER A 463 18.48 -8.69 15.08
C SER A 463 19.93 -9.16 14.94
N GLU A 464 20.87 -8.63 15.72
CA GLU A 464 22.25 -9.13 15.77
C GLU A 464 22.34 -10.54 16.36
N ARG A 465 21.50 -10.83 17.37
CA ARG A 465 21.53 -12.06 18.19
C ARG A 465 20.54 -13.13 17.75
N GLY A 466 19.66 -12.83 16.79
CA GLY A 466 18.62 -13.74 16.32
C GLY A 466 17.54 -13.99 17.38
N LEU A 467 17.12 -12.95 18.11
CA LEU A 467 16.10 -13.06 19.15
C LEU A 467 14.80 -12.38 18.74
N HIS A 468 13.67 -13.00 19.08
CA HIS A 468 12.36 -12.36 19.07
C HIS A 468 12.15 -11.59 20.37
N ALA A 469 11.44 -10.46 20.33
CA ALA A 469 11.21 -9.69 21.54
C ALA A 469 9.85 -8.99 21.57
N VAL A 470 9.30 -8.92 22.78
CA VAL A 470 8.16 -8.06 23.10
C VAL A 470 8.71 -6.72 23.58
N ILE A 471 8.31 -5.65 22.91
CA ILE A 471 8.78 -4.29 23.17
C ILE A 471 7.75 -3.56 24.02
N ARG A 472 8.15 -3.16 25.22
CA ARG A 472 7.31 -2.38 26.14
C ARG A 472 7.71 -0.90 26.08
N ARG A 473 6.77 -0.07 25.65
CA ARG A 473 6.87 1.40 25.68
C ARG A 473 6.35 1.94 27.02
N SER A 474 6.72 3.17 27.35
CA SER A 474 6.10 3.89 28.46
C SER A 474 4.66 4.28 28.08
N GLY A 475 3.68 3.80 28.84
CA GLY A 475 2.25 4.01 28.59
C GLY A 475 1.44 3.00 29.37
#